data_AF-A0A7W0MPK8-F1
#
_entry.id   AF-A0A7W0MPK8-F1
#
_cell.length_a   1.000
_cell.length_b   1.000
_cell.length_c   1.000
_cell.angle_alpha   90.00
_cell.angle_beta   90.00
_cell.angle_gamma   90.00
#
_symmetry.space_group_name_H-M   'P 1'
#
loop_
_entity.id
_entity.type
_entity.pdbx_description
1 polymer ?
#
loop_
_entity_poly.entity_id
_entity_poly.type
_entity_poly.pdbx_seq_one_letter_code
_entity_poly.pdbx_strand_id
1 'polypeptide(L)' 'MKLKELSRLLDLSATTVSRALNGYPEVNAETRARVHAAARRHGYVPNQMARRHANSG' A
#
# COMPACT_ATOMS: atom_id res chain seq x y z
N MET A 1 1.65 13.87 -1.64
CA MET A 1 1.99 12.78 -2.59
C MET A 1 0.73 12.01 -2.97
N LYS A 2 0.51 11.69 -4.26
CA LYS A 2 -0.62 10.85 -4.70
C LYS A 2 -0.17 9.41 -4.99
N LEU A 3 -1.11 8.45 -4.89
CA LEU A 3 -0.87 7.03 -5.17
C LEU A 3 -0.19 6.79 -6.54
N LYS A 4 -0.59 7.54 -7.57
CA LYS A 4 -0.03 7.47 -8.94
C LYS A 4 1.48 7.80 -9.00
N GLU A 5 1.96 8.68 -8.12
CA GLU A 5 3.39 9.01 -8.09
C GLU A 5 4.18 7.91 -7.40
N LEU A 6 3.66 7.39 -6.29
CA LEU A 6 4.27 6.25 -5.62
C LEU A 6 4.34 5.02 -6.52
N SER A 7 3.31 4.81 -7.35
CA SER A 7 3.26 3.71 -8.30
C SER A 7 4.31 3.86 -9.39
N ARG A 8 4.48 5.06 -9.97
CA ARG A 8 5.58 5.34 -10.91
C ARG A 8 6.96 5.19 -10.28
N LEU A 9 7.16 5.67 -9.06
CA LEU A 9 8.45 5.58 -8.37
C LEU A 9 8.90 4.15 -8.09
N LEU A 10 7.94 3.26 -7.82
CA LEU A 10 8.20 1.86 -7.49
C LEU A 10 8.12 0.94 -8.70
N ASP A 11 7.86 1.48 -9.90
CA ASP A 11 7.57 0.73 -11.12
C ASP A 11 6.42 -0.30 -10.92
N LEU A 12 5.41 0.11 -10.15
CA LEU A 12 4.25 -0.68 -9.82
C LEU A 12 2.98 -0.04 -10.38
N SER A 13 1.95 -0.86 -10.58
CA SER A 13 0.61 -0.35 -10.85
C SER A 13 0.01 0.29 -9.61
N ALA A 14 -0.79 1.35 -9.80
CA ALA A 14 -1.51 2.00 -8.70
C ALA A 14 -2.35 0.99 -7.88
N THR A 15 -2.89 -0.03 -8.55
CA THR A 15 -3.60 -1.16 -7.94
C THR A 15 -2.71 -1.97 -7.00
N THR A 16 -1.48 -2.29 -7.41
CA THR A 16 -0.50 -3.03 -6.59
C THR A 16 -0.07 -2.22 -5.38
N VAL A 17 0.17 -0.92 -5.56
CA VAL A 17 0.49 -0.01 -4.46
C VAL A 17 -0.68 0.10 -3.48
N SER A 18 -1.92 0.20 -3.98
CA SER A 18 -3.12 0.20 -3.15
C SER A 18 -3.24 -1.10 -2.34
N ARG A 19 -3.08 -2.26 -3.00
CA ARG A 19 -3.11 -3.57 -2.34
C ARG A 19 -2.00 -3.73 -1.30
N ALA A 20 -0.80 -3.27 -1.61
CA ALA A 20 0.33 -3.25 -0.69
C ALA A 20 0.01 -2.41 0.57
N LEU A 21 -0.48 -1.19 0.39
CA LEU A 21 -0.83 -0.27 1.48
C LEU A 21 -2.00 -0.78 2.35
N ASN A 22 -2.93 -1.53 1.75
CA ASN A 22 -4.05 -2.16 2.44
C ASN A 22 -3.70 -3.52 3.06
N GLY A 23 -2.46 -4.01 2.91
CA GLY A 23 -2.02 -5.25 3.55
C GLY A 23 -2.51 -6.54 2.88
N TYR A 24 -2.85 -6.51 1.58
CA TYR A 24 -3.29 -7.71 0.87
C TYR A 24 -2.14 -8.75 0.77
N PRO A 25 -2.44 -10.05 0.96
CA PRO A 25 -1.43 -11.12 0.90
C PRO A 25 -0.92 -11.41 -0.52
N GLU A 26 -1.63 -10.90 -1.53
CA GLU A 26 -1.26 -11.00 -2.95
C GLU A 26 0.03 -10.25 -3.28
N VAL A 27 0.40 -9.27 -2.44
CA VAL A 27 1.62 -8.49 -2.61
C VAL A 27 2.69 -9.00 -1.67
N ASN A 28 3.85 -9.29 -2.25
CA ASN A 28 4.98 -9.82 -1.52
C ASN A 28 5.38 -8.89 -0.35
N ALA A 29 5.81 -9.48 0.76
CA ALA A 29 6.10 -8.74 1.99
C ALA A 29 7.19 -7.67 1.78
N GLU A 30 8.19 -7.98 0.94
CA GLU A 30 9.24 -7.05 0.55
C GLU A 30 8.68 -5.84 -0.22
N THR A 31 7.84 -6.09 -1.23
CA THR A 31 7.17 -5.04 -2.01
C THR A 31 6.30 -4.17 -1.12
N ARG A 32 5.58 -4.78 -0.18
CA ARG A 32 4.77 -4.06 0.81
C ARG A 32 5.64 -3.16 1.68
N ALA A 33 6.76 -3.66 2.20
CA ALA A 33 7.70 -2.85 2.98
C ALA A 33 8.26 -1.67 2.18
N ARG A 34 8.65 -1.89 0.91
CA ARG A 34 9.09 -0.82 0.00
C ARG A 34 8.03 0.24 -0.22
N VAL A 35 6.79 -0.17 -0.50
CA VAL A 35 5.64 0.71 -0.67
C VAL A 35 5.38 1.53 0.58
N HIS A 36 5.34 0.92 1.77
CA HIS A 36 5.15 1.63 3.04
C HIS A 36 6.31 2.59 3.36
N ALA A 37 7.55 2.21 3.05
CA ALA A 37 8.71 3.06 3.26
C ALA A 37 8.73 4.27 2.32
N ALA A 38 8.38 4.08 1.04
CA ALA A 38 8.20 5.19 0.10
C ALA A 38 7.03 6.08 0.53
N ALA A 39 5.90 5.48 0.91
CA ALA A 39 4.73 6.20 1.38
C ALA A 39 5.07 7.08 2.59
N ARG A 40 5.71 6.54 3.62
CA ARG A 40 6.20 7.32 4.78
C ARG A 40 7.15 8.45 4.38
N ARG A 41 8.14 8.17 3.53
CA ARG A 41 9.12 9.17 3.08
C ARG A 41 8.49 10.35 2.35
N HIS A 42 7.41 10.09 1.62
CA HIS A 42 6.69 11.11 0.87
C HIS A 42 5.45 11.67 1.59
N GLY A 43 5.26 11.34 2.87
CA GLY A 43 4.11 11.80 3.66
C GLY A 43 2.76 11.21 3.26
N TYR A 44 2.76 10.09 2.51
CA TYR A 44 1.56 9.30 2.27
C TYR A 44 1.32 8.40 3.48
N VAL A 45 0.32 8.75 4.29
CA VAL A 45 -0.12 7.94 5.42
C VAL A 45 -1.31 7.10 4.95
N PRO A 46 -1.12 5.80 4.65
CA PRO A 46 -2.27 4.93 4.47
C PRO A 46 -3.02 4.90 5.80
N ASN A 47 -4.32 5.16 5.76
CA ASN A 47 -5.17 5.04 6.93
C ASN A 47 -5.33 3.54 7.23
N GLN A 48 -4.29 2.94 7.84
CA GLN A 48 -4.18 1.51 8.19
C GLN A 48 -5.28 1.06 9.15
N MET A 49 -6.14 1.98 9.60
CA MET A 49 -7.24 1.74 10.52
C MET A 49 -8.54 1.29 9.83
N ALA A 50 -8.54 1.07 8.50
CA ALA A 50 -9.73 0.59 7.81
C ALA A 50 -9.71 -0.93 7.58
N ARG A 51 -10.53 -1.61 8.40
CA ARG A 51 -11.08 -2.99 8.28
C ARG A 51 -10.28 -4.13 8.90
N ARG A 52 -10.46 -4.25 10.21
CA ARG A 52 -10.49 -5.54 10.92
C ARG A 52 -11.91 -6.13 11.03
N HIS A 53 -12.87 -5.70 10.22
CA HIS A 53 -14.23 -6.26 10.23
C HIS A 53 -14.70 -6.53 8.80
N ALA A 54 -14.76 -7.82 8.44
CA ALA A 54 -15.73 -8.45 7.51
C ALA A 54 -15.17 -9.82 7.05
N ASN A 55 -14.91 -10.72 8.00
CA ASN A 55 -15.03 -12.15 7.73
C ASN A 55 -15.29 -12.89 9.04
N SER A 56 -16.53 -12.81 9.50
CA SER A 56 -17.12 -13.66 10.53
C SER A 56 -18.63 -13.59 10.28
N GLY A 57 -19.14 -14.51 9.48
CA GLY A 57 -20.53 -14.59 9.03
C GLY A 57 -20.65 -15.54 7.86
#